data_AF-E2A709-F1
#
_entry.id   AF-E2A709-F1
#
_cell.length_a   1.000
_cell.length_b   1.000
_cell.length_c   1.000
_cell.angle_alpha   90.00
_cell.angle_beta   90.00
_cell.angle_gamma   90.00
#
_symmetry.space_group_name_H-M   'P 1'
#
loop_
_entity.id
_entity.type
_entity.pdbx_description
1 polymer ?
#
loop_
_entity_poly.entity_id
_entity_poly.type
_entity_poly.pdbx_seq_one_letter_code
_entity_poly.pdbx_strand_id
1 'polypeptide(L)'
;MTDKNVTIPEDSDELTPPEIAQIAKNTIQSLLPQKSKVKYTTAYNNFIDWTITKNIKSFSENTMLAYFTQLSQMYKPSSVWATYSMLKATLNINNDINIQNYTKLTSFMKQLSKGYQPKKSKVLTPSQIKTFLNEAEDNKHLLTKVTHQT
;
A
#
# COMPACT_ATOMS: atom_id res chain seq x y z
N MET A 1 41.75 35.37 1.63
CA MET A 1 40.76 34.51 2.30
C MET A 1 39.54 34.51 1.40
N THR A 2 39.43 33.51 0.53
CA THR A 2 38.41 33.42 -0.50
C THR A 2 37.24 32.60 0.04
N ASP A 3 36.14 33.29 0.34
CA ASP A 3 34.83 32.69 0.57
C ASP A 3 34.41 31.92 -0.68
N LYS A 4 34.48 30.59 -0.61
CA LYS A 4 33.82 29.72 -1.58
C LYS A 4 32.37 29.59 -1.14
N ASN A 5 31.53 30.49 -1.64
CA ASN A 5 30.09 30.32 -1.63
C ASN A 5 29.77 29.15 -2.58
N VAL A 6 29.65 27.95 -2.00
CA VAL A 6 29.25 26.74 -2.71
C VAL A 6 27.74 26.81 -2.88
N THR A 7 27.31 27.39 -3.99
CA THR A 7 25.96 27.20 -4.51
C THR A 7 25.85 25.73 -4.92
N ILE A 8 25.23 24.91 -4.06
CA ILE A 8 24.89 23.52 -4.38
C ILE A 8 23.70 23.56 -5.34
N PRO A 9 23.81 23.03 -6.58
CA PRO A 9 22.70 22.95 -7.50
C PRO A 9 21.67 21.94 -7.00
N GLU A 10 20.39 22.29 -7.09
CA GLU A 10 19.26 21.42 -6.80
C GLU A 10 19.06 20.39 -7.93
N ASP A 11 19.91 19.36 -7.95
CA ASP A 11 19.62 18.03 -8.51
C ASP A 11 20.70 17.06 -7.99
N SER A 12 20.45 16.44 -6.83
CA SER A 12 21.48 15.88 -5.95
C SER A 12 21.90 14.43 -6.22
N ASP A 13 21.42 13.80 -7.29
CA ASP A 13 21.66 12.36 -7.51
C ASP A 13 22.96 12.05 -8.28
N GLU A 14 23.50 13.01 -9.05
CA GLU A 14 24.66 12.76 -9.93
C GLU A 14 26.05 12.77 -9.22
N LEU A 15 26.12 13.17 -7.95
CA LEU A 15 27.37 13.26 -7.19
C LEU A 15 27.58 12.09 -6.21
N THR A 16 26.67 11.11 -6.20
CA THR A 16 26.73 10.01 -5.23
C THR A 16 27.65 8.89 -5.74
N PRO A 17 28.72 8.51 -5.00
CA PRO A 17 29.56 7.38 -5.36
C PRO A 17 28.75 6.08 -5.50
N PRO A 18 29.13 5.17 -6.42
CA PRO A 18 28.33 3.99 -6.74
C PRO A 18 28.10 3.05 -5.54
N GLU A 19 29.06 2.98 -4.61
CA GLU A 19 28.93 2.21 -3.37
C GLU A 19 27.82 2.76 -2.46
N ILE A 20 27.77 4.08 -2.29
CA ILE A 20 26.75 4.76 -1.48
C ILE A 20 25.38 4.68 -2.17
N ALA A 21 25.33 4.85 -3.49
CA ALA A 21 24.10 4.70 -4.26
C ALA A 21 23.52 3.28 -4.16
N GLN A 22 24.38 2.25 -4.13
CA GLN A 22 23.94 0.86 -3.96
C GLN A 22 23.38 0.60 -2.55
N ILE A 23 24.00 1.16 -1.50
CA ILE A 23 23.48 1.10 -0.12
C ILE A 23 22.11 1.77 -0.04
N ALA A 24 21.95 2.96 -0.64
CA ALA A 24 20.69 3.67 -0.70
C ALA A 24 19.62 2.85 -1.44
N LYS A 25 19.94 2.28 -2.61
CA LYS A 25 19.03 1.43 -3.39
C LYS A 25 18.58 0.18 -2.62
N ASN A 26 19.50 -0.49 -1.93
CA ASN A 26 19.18 -1.65 -1.09
C ASN A 26 18.26 -1.26 0.08
N THR A 27 18.50 -0.10 0.69
CA THR A 27 17.66 0.45 1.76
C THR A 27 16.27 0.81 1.24
N ILE A 28 16.17 1.46 0.08
CA ILE A 28 14.90 1.79 -0.56
C ILE A 28 14.08 0.53 -0.86
N GLN A 29 14.73 -0.55 -1.31
CA GLN A 29 14.06 -1.83 -1.57
C GLN A 29 13.50 -2.52 -0.31
N SER A 30 14.02 -2.19 0.87
CA SER A 30 13.55 -2.71 2.17
C SER A 30 12.56 -1.78 2.88
N LEU A 31 12.32 -0.57 2.37
CA LEU A 31 11.31 0.36 2.90
C LEU A 31 9.88 -0.20 2.79
N LEU A 32 9.60 -1.02 1.78
CA LEU A 32 8.32 -1.71 1.64
C LEU A 32 8.29 -2.97 2.53
N PRO A 33 7.15 -3.29 3.18
CA PRO A 33 7.05 -4.48 4.02
C PRO A 33 7.38 -5.75 3.23
N GLN A 34 8.44 -6.49 3.60
CA GLN A 34 8.92 -7.65 2.84
C GLN A 34 7.81 -8.66 2.51
N LYS A 35 6.96 -9.00 3.48
CA LYS A 35 5.84 -9.96 3.30
C LYS A 35 4.77 -9.47 2.32
N SER A 36 4.62 -8.15 2.14
CA SER A 36 3.57 -7.56 1.33
C SER A 36 4.09 -6.81 0.11
N LYS A 37 5.40 -6.84 -0.16
CA LYS A 37 6.05 -6.12 -1.27
C LYS A 37 5.35 -6.37 -2.60
N VAL A 38 5.05 -7.63 -2.91
CA VAL A 38 4.32 -8.02 -4.13
C VAL A 38 3.01 -7.26 -4.26
N LYS A 39 2.21 -7.15 -3.19
CA LYS A 39 0.92 -6.44 -3.22
C LYS A 39 1.08 -4.95 -3.52
N TYR A 40 2.08 -4.32 -2.91
CA TYR A 40 2.38 -2.89 -3.13
C TYR A 40 2.83 -2.65 -4.56
N THR A 41 3.76 -3.48 -5.07
CA THR A 41 4.23 -3.40 -6.46
C THR A 41 3.09 -3.64 -7.45
N THR A 42 2.20 -4.61 -7.22
CA THR A 42 1.02 -4.83 -8.07
C THR A 42 0.10 -3.62 -8.07
N ALA A 43 -0.18 -3.01 -6.92
CA ALA A 43 -1.03 -1.82 -6.84
C ALA A 43 -0.42 -0.63 -7.62
N TYR A 44 0.90 -0.43 -7.51
CA TYR A 44 1.62 0.57 -8.28
C TYR A 44 1.57 0.31 -9.78
N ASN A 45 1.88 -0.91 -10.22
CA ASN A 45 1.86 -1.27 -11.63
C ASN A 45 0.47 -1.07 -12.24
N ASN A 46 -0.59 -1.50 -11.54
CA ASN A 46 -1.97 -1.30 -11.98
C ASN A 46 -2.30 0.20 -12.18
N PHE A 47 -1.76 1.08 -11.34
CA PHE A 47 -1.91 2.53 -11.52
C PHE A 47 -1.11 3.03 -12.72
N ILE A 48 0.15 2.62 -12.88
CA ILE A 48 0.98 3.01 -14.02
C ILE A 48 0.35 2.56 -15.34
N ASP A 49 -0.11 1.31 -15.44
CA ASP A 49 -0.82 0.77 -16.62
C ASP A 49 -2.08 1.57 -16.94
N TRP A 50 -2.83 1.98 -15.91
CA TRP A 50 -3.98 2.86 -16.07
C TRP A 50 -3.57 4.24 -16.61
N THR A 51 -2.48 4.83 -16.12
CA THR A 51 -1.99 6.12 -16.64
C THR A 51 -1.54 6.04 -18.09
N ILE A 52 -0.87 4.96 -18.48
CA ILE A 52 -0.47 4.69 -19.87
C ILE A 52 -1.71 4.56 -20.75
N THR A 53 -2.69 3.77 -20.30
CA THR A 53 -3.96 3.55 -21.03
C THR A 53 -4.73 4.84 -21.27
N LYS A 54 -4.68 5.77 -20.32
CA LYS A 54 -5.35 7.08 -20.39
C LYS A 54 -4.47 8.19 -20.98
N ASN A 55 -3.23 7.87 -21.38
CA ASN A 55 -2.22 8.82 -21.85
C ASN A 55 -1.99 10.01 -20.88
N ILE A 56 -1.97 9.70 -19.58
CA ILE A 56 -1.76 10.69 -18.51
C ILE A 56 -0.28 10.69 -18.14
N LYS A 57 0.34 11.87 -18.22
CA LYS A 57 1.76 12.06 -17.85
C LYS A 57 1.96 12.66 -16.45
N SER A 58 0.89 13.19 -15.85
CA SER A 58 0.95 13.90 -14.57
C SER A 58 0.34 13.07 -13.44
N PHE A 59 1.01 13.03 -12.30
CA PHE A 59 0.53 12.41 -11.06
C PHE A 59 -0.10 13.43 -10.09
N SER A 60 -0.77 14.43 -10.65
CA SER A 60 -1.49 15.48 -9.90
C SER A 60 -2.62 14.92 -9.03
N GLU A 61 -3.11 15.75 -8.11
CA GLU A 61 -4.29 15.45 -7.31
C GLU A 61 -5.52 15.11 -8.16
N ASN A 62 -5.70 15.76 -9.32
CA ASN A 62 -6.80 15.48 -10.25
C ASN A 62 -6.68 14.07 -10.85
N THR A 63 -5.48 13.65 -11.22
CA THR A 63 -5.21 12.30 -11.70
C THR A 63 -5.59 11.26 -10.65
N MET A 64 -5.17 11.49 -9.41
CA MET A 64 -5.50 10.60 -8.30
C MET A 64 -7.01 10.56 -8.03
N LEU A 65 -7.68 11.72 -8.01
CA LEU A 65 -9.13 11.78 -7.85
C LEU A 65 -9.87 10.98 -8.93
N ALA A 66 -9.47 11.11 -10.20
CA ALA A 66 -10.07 10.36 -11.30
C ALA A 66 -9.87 8.85 -11.14
N TYR A 67 -8.67 8.41 -10.79
CA TYR A 67 -8.35 7.01 -10.57
C TYR A 67 -9.15 6.42 -9.40
N PHE A 68 -9.14 7.08 -8.23
CA PHE A 68 -9.86 6.60 -7.05
C PHE A 68 -11.38 6.68 -7.20
N THR A 69 -11.89 7.61 -8.04
CA THR A 69 -13.32 7.64 -8.40
C THR A 69 -13.70 6.36 -9.15
N GLN A 70 -12.91 5.93 -10.15
CA GLN A 70 -13.16 4.68 -10.87
C GLN A 70 -13.05 3.46 -9.96
N LEU A 71 -12.04 3.41 -9.08
CA LEU A 71 -11.91 2.33 -8.11
C LEU A 71 -13.09 2.27 -7.13
N SER A 72 -13.63 3.41 -6.72
CA SER A 72 -14.77 3.46 -5.79
C SER A 72 -16.07 2.89 -6.36
N GLN A 73 -16.20 2.86 -7.70
CA GLN A 73 -17.34 2.25 -8.38
C GLN A 73 -17.23 0.72 -8.40
N MET A 74 -16.01 0.18 -8.35
CA MET A 74 -15.72 -1.25 -8.49
C MET A 74 -15.49 -1.95 -7.14
N TYR A 75 -15.00 -1.22 -6.14
CA TYR A 75 -14.51 -1.80 -4.88
C TYR A 75 -15.11 -1.14 -3.65
N LYS A 76 -15.13 -1.89 -2.55
CA LYS A 76 -15.57 -1.38 -1.24
C LYS A 76 -14.63 -0.31 -0.71
N PRO A 77 -15.11 0.65 0.09
CA PRO A 77 -14.29 1.71 0.66
C PRO A 77 -13.01 1.21 1.34
N SER A 78 -13.07 0.11 2.11
CA SER A 78 -11.88 -0.46 2.76
C SER A 78 -10.80 -0.91 1.77
N SER A 79 -11.20 -1.48 0.62
CA SER A 79 -10.28 -1.90 -0.42
C SER A 79 -9.67 -0.70 -1.14
N VAL A 80 -10.47 0.33 -1.42
CA VAL A 80 -9.99 1.58 -2.02
C VAL A 80 -8.98 2.28 -1.09
N TRP A 81 -9.26 2.34 0.22
CA TRP A 81 -8.32 2.84 1.22
C TRP A 81 -7.02 2.02 1.31
N ALA A 82 -7.09 0.69 1.17
CA ALA A 82 -5.90 -0.14 1.10
C ALA A 82 -5.05 0.20 -0.14
N THR A 83 -5.68 0.38 -1.31
CA THR A 83 -4.99 0.83 -2.52
C THR A 83 -4.38 2.21 -2.35
N TYR A 84 -5.08 3.15 -1.71
CA TYR A 84 -4.54 4.46 -1.37
C TYR A 84 -3.28 4.36 -0.53
N SER A 85 -3.30 3.55 0.54
CA SER A 85 -2.12 3.37 1.40
C SER A 85 -0.95 2.73 0.66
N MET A 86 -1.22 1.77 -0.24
CA MET A 86 -0.17 1.16 -1.07
C MET A 86 0.44 2.17 -2.03
N LEU A 87 -0.40 2.92 -2.75
CA LEU A 87 0.06 3.94 -3.69
C LEU A 87 0.80 5.08 -2.99
N LYS A 88 0.35 5.49 -1.81
CA LYS A 88 1.06 6.50 -1.00
C LYS A 88 2.50 6.08 -0.74
N ALA A 89 2.74 4.83 -0.35
CA ALA A 89 4.08 4.34 -0.10
C ALA A 89 4.89 4.21 -1.40
N THR A 90 4.31 3.61 -2.44
CA THR A 90 5.06 3.33 -3.68
C THR A 90 5.37 4.57 -4.49
N LEU A 91 4.46 5.56 -4.55
CA LEU A 91 4.68 6.82 -5.27
C LEU A 91 5.72 7.69 -4.57
N ASN A 92 5.73 7.70 -3.23
CA ASN A 92 6.76 8.39 -2.47
C ASN A 92 8.14 7.78 -2.72
N ILE A 93 8.23 6.46 -2.85
CA ILE A 93 9.50 5.76 -3.06
C ILE A 93 9.97 5.87 -4.53
N ASN A 94 9.08 5.68 -5.50
CA ASN A 94 9.46 5.52 -6.90
C ASN A 94 9.44 6.83 -7.70
N ASN A 95 8.69 7.83 -7.24
CA ASN A 95 8.42 9.05 -8.00
C ASN A 95 8.52 10.33 -7.16
N ASP A 96 8.97 10.20 -5.90
CA ASP A 96 9.04 11.30 -4.92
C ASP A 96 7.72 12.10 -4.78
N ILE A 97 6.59 11.40 -4.90
CA ILE A 97 5.27 12.02 -4.83
C ILE A 97 4.56 11.63 -3.54
N ASN A 98 4.32 12.63 -2.71
CA ASN A 98 3.57 12.49 -1.48
C ASN A 98 2.09 12.85 -1.66
N ILE A 99 1.27 11.86 -2.01
CA ILE A 99 -0.19 12.02 -2.15
C ILE A 99 -0.94 12.30 -0.84
N GLN A 100 -0.26 12.28 0.32
CA GLN A 100 -0.87 12.71 1.58
C GLN A 100 -1.21 14.21 1.56
N ASN A 101 -0.43 14.99 0.81
CA ASN A 101 -0.62 16.44 0.71
C ASN A 101 -1.83 16.81 -0.17
N TYR A 102 -2.46 15.82 -0.82
CA TYR A 102 -3.64 16.01 -1.65
C TYR A 102 -4.90 16.06 -0.74
N THR A 103 -5.27 17.27 -0.36
CA THR A 103 -6.35 17.55 0.59
C THR A 103 -7.73 17.21 0.05
N LYS A 104 -8.00 17.46 -1.24
CA LYS A 104 -9.26 17.10 -1.92
C LYS A 104 -9.37 15.60 -2.04
N LEU A 105 -8.28 14.92 -2.41
CA LEU A 105 -8.24 13.45 -2.44
C LEU A 105 -8.52 12.86 -1.06
N THR A 106 -7.86 13.37 -0.02
CA THR A 106 -8.06 12.89 1.35
C THR A 106 -9.50 13.12 1.81
N SER A 107 -10.11 14.25 1.46
CA SER A 107 -11.51 14.56 1.76
C SER A 107 -12.47 13.61 1.04
N PHE A 108 -12.23 13.34 -0.24
CA PHE A 108 -12.98 12.35 -1.02
C PHE A 108 -12.89 10.95 -0.39
N MET A 109 -11.69 10.50 -0.02
CA MET A 109 -11.49 9.19 0.61
C MET A 109 -12.24 9.07 1.95
N LYS A 110 -12.27 10.14 2.76
CA LYS A 110 -13.06 10.22 4.01
C LYS A 110 -14.56 10.19 3.74
N GLN A 111 -15.01 10.83 2.67
CA GLN A 111 -16.41 10.79 2.26
C GLN A 111 -16.82 9.38 1.81
N LEU A 112 -15.97 8.67 1.07
CA LEU A 112 -16.21 7.29 0.64
C LEU A 112 -16.39 6.32 1.83
N SER A 113 -15.69 6.54 2.94
CA SER A 113 -15.81 5.69 4.13
C SER A 113 -16.95 6.10 5.07
N LYS A 114 -17.63 7.22 4.81
CA LYS A 114 -18.75 7.67 5.64
C LYS A 114 -19.89 6.65 5.60
N GLY A 115 -20.25 6.12 6.77
CA GLY A 115 -21.29 5.10 6.89
C GLY A 115 -20.86 3.69 6.48
N TYR A 116 -19.61 3.48 6.06
CA TYR A 116 -19.10 2.14 5.77
C TYR A 116 -19.03 1.33 7.06
N GLN A 117 -19.76 0.20 7.10
CA GLN A 117 -19.70 -0.75 8.19
C GLN A 117 -18.81 -1.93 7.79
N PRO A 118 -17.71 -2.19 8.51
CA PRO A 118 -16.82 -3.30 8.18
C PRO A 118 -17.55 -4.63 8.38
N LYS A 119 -17.47 -5.52 7.37
CA LYS A 119 -17.96 -6.89 7.50
C LYS A 119 -17.09 -7.62 8.52
N LYS A 120 -17.66 -7.92 9.69
CA LYS A 120 -17.00 -8.77 10.69
C LYS A 120 -17.04 -10.23 10.22
N SER A 121 -15.94 -10.94 10.42
CA SER A 121 -15.91 -12.40 10.27
C SER A 121 -16.84 -13.03 11.32
N LYS A 122 -17.49 -14.13 10.97
CA LYS A 122 -18.29 -14.89 11.93
C LYS A 122 -17.35 -15.47 12.99
N VAL A 123 -17.72 -15.30 14.25
CA VAL A 123 -17.04 -15.96 15.36
C VAL A 123 -17.63 -17.37 15.49
N LEU A 124 -16.77 -18.37 15.68
CA LEU A 124 -17.21 -19.74 15.91
C LEU A 124 -17.94 -19.82 17.24
N THR A 125 -19.10 -20.47 17.24
CA THR A 125 -19.84 -20.78 18.46
C THR A 125 -19.22 -21.98 19.20
N PRO A 126 -19.44 -22.14 20.52
CA PRO A 126 -18.93 -23.28 21.26
C PRO A 126 -19.34 -24.65 20.68
N SER A 127 -20.56 -24.75 20.12
CA SER A 127 -21.00 -25.97 19.44
C SER A 127 -20.21 -26.24 18.16
N GLN A 128 -19.98 -25.22 17.33
CA GLN A 128 -19.16 -25.33 16.12
C GLN A 128 -17.70 -25.68 16.44
N ILE A 129 -17.15 -25.14 17.54
CA ILE A 129 -15.82 -25.50 18.02
C ILE A 129 -15.81 -26.98 18.43
N LYS A 130 -16.79 -27.44 19.20
CA LYS A 130 -16.90 -28.85 19.63
C LYS A 130 -17.03 -29.80 18.44
N THR A 131 -17.89 -29.47 17.47
CA THR A 131 -18.03 -30.20 16.20
C THR A 131 -16.68 -30.29 15.48
N PHE A 132 -15.96 -29.17 15.36
CA PHE A 132 -14.62 -29.17 14.74
C PHE A 132 -13.62 -30.05 15.51
N LEU A 133 -13.57 -29.96 16.84
CA LEU A 133 -12.67 -30.76 17.66
C LEU A 133 -12.96 -32.27 17.55
N ASN A 134 -14.23 -32.66 17.41
CA ASN A 134 -14.63 -34.06 17.39
C ASN A 134 -14.62 -34.69 15.99
N GLU A 135 -15.02 -33.95 14.97
CA GLU A 135 -15.32 -34.51 13.63
C GLU A 135 -14.25 -34.20 12.58
N ALA A 136 -13.42 -33.17 12.77
CA ALA A 136 -12.38 -32.85 11.79
C ALA A 136 -11.25 -33.90 11.83
N GLU A 137 -10.67 -34.26 10.69
CA GLU A 137 -9.60 -35.25 10.61
C GLU A 137 -8.31 -34.77 11.31
N ASP A 138 -7.78 -35.57 12.23
CA ASP A 138 -6.59 -35.20 13.03
C ASP A 138 -5.33 -35.06 12.19
N ASN A 139 -5.14 -35.92 11.19
CA ASN A 139 -3.99 -35.86 10.28
C ASN A 139 -3.80 -34.48 9.61
N LYS A 140 -4.87 -33.69 9.47
CA LYS A 140 -4.85 -32.33 8.91
C LYS A 140 -4.94 -31.23 9.96
N HIS A 141 -5.66 -31.47 11.06
CA HIS A 141 -6.06 -30.41 12.01
C HIS A 141 -5.52 -30.57 13.43
N LEU A 142 -4.71 -31.61 13.73
CA LEU A 142 -4.22 -31.92 15.08
C LEU A 142 -3.59 -30.71 15.79
N LEU A 143 -2.67 -29.99 15.12
CA LEU A 143 -2.03 -28.81 15.71
C LEU A 143 -3.04 -27.74 16.12
N THR A 144 -4.09 -27.53 15.32
CA THR A 144 -5.13 -26.53 15.61
C THR A 144 -6.02 -26.98 16.78
N LYS A 145 -6.28 -28.29 16.93
CA LYS A 145 -7.08 -28.82 18.04
C LYS A 145 -6.36 -28.69 19.39
N VAL A 146 -5.06 -29.00 19.43
CA VAL A 146 -4.27 -29.03 20.67
C VAL A 146 -3.98 -27.63 21.22
N THR A 147 -3.78 -26.63 20.36
CA THR A 147 -3.51 -25.24 20.78
C THR A 147 -4.66 -24.56 21.51
N HIS A 148 -5.87 -25.14 21.48
CA HIS A 148 -7.07 -24.58 22.12
C HIS A 148 -7.49 -25.36 23.39
N GLN A 149 -6.63 -26.25 23.92
CA GLN A 149 -6.91 -27.07 25.10
C GLN A 149 -6.17 -26.64 26.39
N THR A 150 -5.55 -25.46 26.44
CA THR A 150 -4.88 -24.92 27.64
C THR A 150 -5.72 -23.83 28.29
#